data_AF-A0A1M3B9X0-F1
#
_entry.id   AF-A0A1M3B9X0-F1
#
_cell.length_a   1.000
_cell.length_b   1.000
_cell.length_c   1.000
_cell.angle_alpha   90.00
_cell.angle_beta   90.00
_cell.angle_gamma   90.00
#
_symmetry.space_group_name_H-M   'P 1'
#
loop_
_entity.id
_entity.type
_entity.pdbx_description
1 polymer ?
#
loop_
_entity_poly.entity_id
_entity_poly.type
_entity_poly.pdbx_seq_one_letter_code
_entity_poly.pdbx_strand_id
1 'polypeptide(L)'
;MIKKRFLFFSLLEMMIAFSFLAIIASFAFVKIQEVVTKQKFNNEVYFIAERLRFAQNLMLMMNKDIKITFESLDNKQIKLTMQILGQNEEPWMSKYTKPYFIKTIRYINFPDTLRNDSHSNSASIFFMSKGFYMSKALLYLSTGPDKPNSLNRYIPLKGIPAKIEIFTNEEQAKGQSVEDNTTLKNFSQQTLKEIVEKIGLK
;
A
#
# COMPACT_ATOMS: atom_id res chain seq x y z
N MET A 1 48.68 -31.65 41.16
CA MET A 1 48.56 -31.30 39.71
C MET A 1 47.21 -31.62 39.08
N ILE A 2 46.39 -32.53 39.63
CA ILE A 2 45.12 -33.00 39.01
C ILE A 2 44.00 -31.93 38.99
N LYS A 3 43.89 -31.06 40.01
CA LYS A 3 42.87 -29.99 40.07
C LYS A 3 42.98 -28.94 38.95
N LYS A 4 44.18 -28.65 38.43
CA LYS A 4 44.36 -27.69 37.32
C LYS A 4 43.79 -28.22 36.00
N ARG A 5 43.91 -29.53 35.72
CA ARG A 5 43.41 -30.15 34.47
C ARG A 5 41.88 -30.16 34.39
N PHE A 6 41.17 -30.39 35.49
CA PHE A 6 39.71 -30.33 35.54
C PHE A 6 39.17 -28.90 35.33
N LEU A 7 39.87 -27.88 35.81
CA LEU A 7 39.52 -26.48 35.57
C LEU A 7 39.61 -26.08 34.09
N PHE A 8 40.66 -26.52 33.38
CA PHE A 8 40.75 -26.28 31.93
C PHE A 8 39.69 -27.04 31.14
N PHE A 9 39.32 -28.24 31.58
CA PHE A 9 38.26 -29.03 30.94
C PHE A 9 36.89 -28.36 31.12
N SER A 10 36.59 -27.86 32.33
CA SER A 10 35.37 -27.10 32.63
C SER A 10 35.33 -25.74 31.93
N LEU A 11 36.47 -25.04 31.79
CA LEU A 11 36.54 -23.78 31.05
C LEU A 11 36.28 -24.01 29.55
N LEU A 12 36.87 -25.06 28.98
CA LEU A 12 36.68 -25.42 27.58
C LEU A 12 35.22 -25.82 27.30
N GLU A 13 34.60 -26.58 28.21
CA GLU A 13 33.17 -26.93 28.14
C GLU A 13 32.27 -25.68 28.19
N MET A 14 32.60 -24.72 29.06
CA MET A 14 31.88 -23.44 29.15
C MET A 14 32.03 -22.60 27.87
N MET A 15 33.23 -22.57 27.27
CA MET A 15 33.46 -21.89 25.99
C MET A 15 32.67 -22.51 24.84
N ILE A 16 32.60 -23.85 24.79
CA ILE A 16 31.80 -24.58 23.81
C ILE A 16 30.31 -24.27 24.00
N ALA A 17 29.81 -24.29 25.24
CA ALA A 17 28.42 -23.94 25.55
C ALA A 17 28.07 -22.51 25.12
N PHE A 18 28.95 -21.54 25.39
CA PHE A 18 28.75 -20.16 24.93
C PHE A 18 28.80 -20.02 23.41
N SER A 19 29.65 -20.79 22.73
CA SER A 19 29.69 -20.80 21.27
C SER A 19 28.35 -21.28 20.68
N PHE A 20 27.78 -22.36 21.22
CA PHE A 20 26.45 -22.83 20.80
C PHE A 20 25.34 -21.81 21.09
N LEU A 21 25.36 -21.19 22.27
CA LEU A 21 24.40 -20.14 22.63
C LEU A 21 24.49 -18.94 21.68
N ALA A 22 25.70 -18.50 21.32
CA ALA A 22 25.91 -17.38 20.40
C ALA A 22 25.40 -17.68 18.99
N ILE A 23 25.59 -18.92 18.51
CA ILE A 23 25.07 -19.37 17.21
C ILE A 23 23.54 -19.33 17.21
N ILE A 24 22.90 -19.91 18.22
CA ILE A 24 21.43 -19.94 18.34
C ILE A 24 20.87 -18.52 18.43
N ALA A 25 21.48 -17.65 19.24
CA ALA A 25 21.06 -16.26 19.39
C ALA A 25 21.16 -15.49 18.07
N SER A 26 22.20 -15.75 17.27
CA SER A 26 22.40 -15.12 15.95
C SER A 26 21.30 -15.52 14.97
N PHE A 27 20.93 -16.81 14.89
CA PHE A 27 19.81 -17.28 14.07
C PHE A 27 18.47 -16.66 14.50
N ALA A 28 18.22 -16.59 15.80
CA ALA A 28 17.02 -15.96 16.35
C ALA A 28 16.94 -14.47 15.98
N PHE A 29 18.06 -13.74 16.08
CA PHE A 29 18.13 -12.32 15.75
C PHE A 29 17.78 -12.04 14.28
N VAL A 30 18.32 -12.84 13.34
CA VAL A 30 17.99 -12.72 11.90
C VAL A 30 16.49 -12.90 11.67
N LYS A 31 15.87 -13.90 12.28
CA LYS A 31 14.43 -14.16 12.15
C LYS A 31 13.58 -13.02 12.71
N ILE A 32 13.98 -12.45 13.85
CA ILE A 32 13.29 -11.29 14.43
C ILE A 32 13.37 -10.09 13.48
N GLN A 33 14.53 -9.83 12.87
CA GLN A 33 14.67 -8.73 11.91
C GLN A 33 13.78 -8.89 10.67
N GLU A 34 13.67 -10.11 10.14
CA GLU A 34 12.75 -10.44 9.03
C GLU A 34 11.29 -10.12 9.41
N VAL A 35 10.86 -10.56 10.60
CA VAL A 35 9.50 -10.32 11.11
C VAL A 35 9.22 -8.84 11.32
N VAL A 36 10.15 -8.12 11.95
CA VAL A 36 10.03 -6.66 12.19
C VAL A 36 9.91 -5.91 10.86
N THR A 37 10.73 -6.26 9.87
CA THR A 37 10.68 -5.63 8.54
C THR A 37 9.35 -5.90 7.85
N LYS A 38 8.86 -7.15 7.93
CA LYS A 38 7.55 -7.53 7.40
C LYS A 38 6.40 -6.79 8.06
N GLN A 39 6.46 -6.61 9.38
CA GLN A 39 5.45 -5.87 10.12
C GLN A 39 5.44 -4.39 9.75
N LYS A 40 6.62 -3.75 9.68
CA LYS A 40 6.75 -2.35 9.25
C LYS A 40 6.17 -2.13 7.85
N PHE A 41 6.49 -3.03 6.92
CA PHE A 41 5.93 -2.98 5.56
C PHE A 41 4.40 -3.10 5.57
N ASN A 42 3.84 -4.10 6.26
CA ASN A 42 2.39 -4.28 6.33
C ASN A 42 1.69 -3.06 6.97
N ASN A 43 2.28 -2.46 8.00
CA ASN A 43 1.74 -1.26 8.64
C ASN A 43 1.72 -0.07 7.68
N GLU A 44 2.80 0.14 6.91
CA GLU A 44 2.84 1.21 5.90
C GLU A 44 1.83 0.97 4.77
N VAL A 45 1.67 -0.27 4.30
CA VAL A 45 0.66 -0.64 3.29
C VAL A 45 -0.75 -0.36 3.82
N TYR A 46 -1.04 -0.79 5.05
CA TYR A 46 -2.34 -0.54 5.69
C TYR A 46 -2.61 0.95 5.84
N PHE A 47 -1.60 1.73 6.24
CA PHE A 47 -1.70 3.17 6.34
C PHE A 47 -2.04 3.83 4.99
N ILE A 48 -1.39 3.42 3.90
CA ILE A 48 -1.71 3.92 2.54
C ILE A 48 -3.15 3.57 2.17
N ALA A 49 -3.59 2.33 2.39
CA ALA A 49 -4.95 1.89 2.08
C ALA A 49 -6.00 2.68 2.89
N GLU A 50 -5.77 2.87 4.19
CA GLU A 50 -6.62 3.71 5.05
C GLU A 50 -6.66 5.15 4.56
N ARG A 51 -5.53 5.70 4.10
CA ARG A 51 -5.48 7.06 3.56
C ARG A 51 -6.30 7.20 2.28
N LEU A 52 -6.27 6.20 1.42
CA LEU A 52 -7.10 6.14 0.21
C LEU A 52 -8.59 6.01 0.56
N ARG A 53 -8.93 5.14 1.52
CA ARG A 53 -10.31 4.99 2.03
C ARG A 53 -10.83 6.30 2.62
N PHE A 54 -10.00 6.98 3.39
CA PHE A 54 -10.32 8.27 3.97
C PHE A 54 -10.54 9.34 2.90
N ALA A 55 -9.71 9.39 1.85
CA ALA A 55 -9.96 10.30 0.72
C ALA A 55 -11.29 10.01 0.03
N GLN A 56 -11.57 8.74 -0.25
CA GLN A 56 -12.85 8.35 -0.84
C GLN A 56 -14.02 8.76 0.05
N ASN A 57 -13.94 8.53 1.36
CA ASN A 57 -14.99 8.90 2.30
C ASN A 57 -15.18 10.41 2.39
N LEU A 58 -14.10 11.20 2.45
CA LEU A 58 -14.19 12.65 2.44
C LEU A 58 -14.82 13.18 1.15
N MET A 59 -14.45 12.60 0.01
CA MET A 59 -15.06 12.95 -1.28
C MET A 59 -16.57 12.68 -1.27
N LEU A 60 -17.00 11.53 -0.75
CA LEU A 60 -18.41 11.15 -0.68
C LEU A 60 -19.21 11.97 0.34
N MET A 61 -18.66 12.21 1.52
CA MET A 61 -19.37 12.85 2.64
C MET A 61 -19.35 14.38 2.56
N MET A 62 -18.24 14.96 2.12
CA MET A 62 -18.03 16.41 2.12
C MET A 62 -18.12 17.05 0.73
N ASN A 63 -18.34 16.25 -0.31
CA ASN A 63 -18.38 16.71 -1.70
C ASN A 63 -17.10 17.48 -2.11
N LYS A 64 -15.94 17.05 -1.60
CA LYS A 64 -14.64 17.67 -1.87
C LYS A 64 -13.81 16.85 -2.85
N ASP A 65 -13.11 17.54 -3.73
CA ASP A 65 -12.12 16.94 -4.60
C ASP A 65 -10.81 16.75 -3.82
N ILE A 66 -10.14 15.61 -3.98
CA ILE A 66 -8.95 15.25 -3.20
C ILE A 66 -7.88 14.68 -4.12
N LYS A 67 -6.64 15.13 -3.91
CA LYS A 67 -5.45 14.64 -4.59
C LYS A 67 -4.52 14.00 -3.56
N ILE A 68 -4.18 12.73 -3.75
CA ILE A 68 -3.10 12.08 -3.01
C ILE A 68 -1.88 12.02 -3.93
N THR A 69 -0.75 12.53 -3.46
CA THR A 69 0.52 12.53 -4.19
C THR A 69 1.55 11.68 -3.46
N PHE A 70 2.22 10.81 -4.19
CA PHE A 70 3.40 10.07 -3.76
C PHE A 70 4.60 10.70 -4.44
N GLU A 71 5.63 11.06 -3.68
CA GLU A 71 6.85 11.67 -4.19
C GLU A 71 8.04 10.86 -3.68
N SER A 72 8.88 10.35 -4.58
CA SER A 72 10.11 9.65 -4.22
C SER A 72 11.15 10.66 -3.76
N LEU A 73 11.63 10.50 -2.52
CA LEU A 73 12.72 11.28 -1.95
C LEU A 73 13.98 10.41 -1.92
N ASP A 74 14.94 10.77 -2.77
CA ASP A 74 16.30 10.22 -2.82
C ASP A 74 16.37 8.68 -2.84
N ASN A 75 15.39 8.00 -3.45
CA ASN A 75 15.27 6.52 -3.52
C ASN A 75 15.27 5.81 -2.15
N LYS A 76 15.09 6.54 -1.05
CA LYS A 76 15.10 6.02 0.32
C LYS A 76 13.75 6.09 1.00
N GLN A 77 12.96 7.10 0.65
CA GLN A 77 11.67 7.35 1.28
C GLN A 77 10.66 7.80 0.24
N ILE A 78 9.39 7.57 0.51
CA ILE A 78 8.29 8.09 -0.29
C ILE A 78 7.48 9.04 0.59
N LYS A 79 7.34 10.27 0.14
CA LYS A 79 6.50 11.27 0.79
C LYS A 79 5.08 11.14 0.23
N LEU A 80 4.14 10.81 1.10
CA LEU A 80 2.72 10.83 0.82
C LEU A 80 2.13 12.16 1.29
N THR A 81 1.46 12.88 0.40
CA THR A 81 0.75 14.13 0.72
C THR A 81 -0.69 14.03 0.25
N MET A 82 -1.64 14.43 1.10
CA MET A 82 -3.04 14.61 0.70
C MET A 82 -3.35 16.09 0.60
N GLN A 83 -3.96 16.50 -0.50
CA GLN A 83 -4.42 17.86 -0.75
C GLN A 83 -5.92 17.83 -1.03
N ILE A 84 -6.67 18.70 -0.39
CA ILE A 84 -8.09 18.91 -0.66
C ILE A 84 -8.18 20.09 -1.65
N LEU A 85 -8.81 19.84 -2.79
CA LEU A 85 -8.95 20.82 -3.86
C LEU A 85 -10.27 21.58 -3.64
N GLY A 86 -10.19 22.90 -3.56
CA GLY A 86 -11.36 23.78 -3.47
C GLY A 86 -11.76 24.22 -2.06
N GLN A 87 -11.61 25.53 -1.82
CA GLN A 87 -11.93 26.33 -0.62
C GLN A 87 -11.11 26.03 0.65
N ASN A 88 -11.03 27.06 1.51
CA ASN A 88 -10.21 27.14 2.73
C ASN A 88 -10.23 25.83 3.51
N GLU A 89 -9.03 25.29 3.75
CA GLU A 89 -8.85 24.12 4.63
C GLU A 89 -9.48 24.43 5.99
N GLU A 90 -10.48 23.64 6.37
CA GLU A 90 -10.99 23.74 7.73
C GLU A 90 -9.85 23.38 8.71
N PRO A 91 -9.75 24.04 9.88
CA PRO A 91 -8.61 23.88 10.78
C PRO A 91 -8.32 22.42 11.17
N TRP A 92 -9.34 21.56 11.21
CA TRP A 92 -9.19 20.14 11.51
C TRP A 92 -8.59 19.32 10.35
N MET A 93 -8.73 19.77 9.09
CA MET A 93 -8.18 19.10 7.90
C MET A 93 -6.65 19.13 7.89
N SER A 94 -6.07 20.18 8.46
CA SER A 94 -4.61 20.38 8.56
C SER A 94 -3.87 19.22 9.23
N LYS A 95 -4.54 18.47 10.12
CA LYS A 95 -3.96 17.27 10.77
C LYS A 95 -3.80 16.12 9.79
N TYR A 96 -4.67 16.03 8.81
CA TYR A 96 -4.72 14.96 7.83
C TYR A 96 -3.88 15.32 6.60
N THR A 97 -3.82 16.59 6.18
CA THR A 97 -3.00 17.01 5.02
C THR A 97 -1.49 17.00 5.28
N LYS A 98 -1.06 16.74 6.52
CA LYS A 98 0.38 16.61 6.86
C LYS A 98 1.06 15.53 6.01
N PRO A 99 2.27 15.80 5.50
CA PRO A 99 3.02 14.83 4.75
C PRO A 99 3.43 13.66 5.67
N TYR A 100 3.31 12.45 5.13
CA TYR A 100 3.74 11.23 5.78
C TYR A 100 4.91 10.61 5.02
N PHE A 101 5.97 10.23 5.72
CA PHE A 101 7.18 9.68 5.13
C PHE A 101 7.22 8.17 5.31
N ILE A 102 7.07 7.46 4.18
CA ILE A 102 7.09 6.01 4.07
C ILE A 102 8.54 5.58 3.86
N LYS A 103 9.05 4.65 4.67
CA LYS A 103 10.48 4.28 4.67
C LYS A 103 10.72 2.85 4.20
N THR A 104 9.76 1.96 4.41
CA THR A 104 9.90 0.53 4.14
C THR A 104 9.47 0.21 2.71
N ILE A 105 8.37 0.81 2.24
CA ILE A 105 8.00 0.78 0.81
C ILE A 105 8.93 1.73 0.04
N ARG A 106 9.63 1.18 -0.94
CA ARG A 106 10.62 1.91 -1.76
C ARG A 106 10.17 2.09 -3.20
N TYR A 107 9.18 1.32 -3.63
CA TYR A 107 8.71 1.34 -5.01
C TYR A 107 7.19 1.37 -5.03
N ILE A 108 6.65 2.36 -5.76
CA ILE A 108 5.23 2.48 -6.08
C ILE A 108 5.11 2.59 -7.58
N ASN A 109 4.34 1.69 -8.19
CA ASN A 109 4.08 1.71 -9.63
C ASN A 109 2.58 1.62 -9.93
N PHE A 110 2.19 2.17 -11.07
CA PHE A 110 0.84 2.17 -11.63
C PHE A 110 0.90 1.44 -12.99
N PRO A 111 0.79 0.10 -13.02
CA PRO A 111 0.96 -0.70 -14.23
C PRO A 111 -0.10 -0.42 -15.31
N ASP A 112 -1.24 0.18 -14.94
CA ASP A 112 -2.45 0.26 -15.77
C ASP A 112 -2.60 1.61 -16.51
N THR A 113 -1.66 2.54 -16.35
CA THR A 113 -1.64 3.78 -17.14
C THR A 113 -0.76 3.61 -18.36
N LEU A 114 -1.37 3.66 -19.55
CA LEU A 114 -0.77 3.79 -20.90
C LEU A 114 0.12 5.04 -21.09
N ARG A 115 0.71 5.56 -20.02
CA ARG A 115 1.52 6.77 -20.03
C ARG A 115 2.72 6.58 -19.13
N ASN A 116 3.80 6.15 -19.79
CA ASN A 116 5.18 6.43 -19.40
C ASN A 116 5.34 7.95 -19.25
N ASP A 117 4.95 8.52 -18.12
CA ASP A 117 5.57 9.76 -17.65
C ASP A 117 6.80 9.33 -16.84
N SER A 118 7.81 8.80 -17.55
CA SER A 118 9.07 8.28 -17.00
C SER A 118 9.97 9.36 -16.39
N HIS A 119 9.43 10.55 -16.08
CA HIS A 119 10.16 11.74 -15.63
C HIS A 119 9.55 12.45 -14.43
N SER A 120 8.36 12.07 -13.94
CA SER A 120 7.91 12.59 -12.65
C SER A 120 8.34 11.62 -11.55
N ASN A 121 9.22 12.09 -10.66
CA ASN A 121 9.53 11.40 -9.39
C ASN A 121 8.32 11.36 -8.43
N SER A 122 7.13 11.65 -8.95
CA SER A 122 5.88 11.73 -8.24
C SER A 122 4.74 11.12 -9.05
N ALA A 123 3.80 10.51 -8.34
CA ALA A 123 2.58 9.96 -8.89
C ALA A 123 1.40 10.46 -8.08
N SER A 124 0.25 10.68 -8.73
CA SER A 124 -0.92 11.26 -8.07
C SER A 124 -2.19 10.48 -8.39
N ILE A 125 -3.05 10.40 -7.38
CA ILE A 125 -4.37 9.77 -7.44
C ILE A 125 -5.38 10.87 -7.13
N PHE A 126 -6.39 10.98 -7.98
CA PHE A 126 -7.44 11.97 -7.87
C PHE A 126 -8.75 11.31 -7.47
N PHE A 127 -9.47 11.98 -6.57
CA PHE A 127 -10.81 11.65 -6.12
C PHE A 127 -11.67 12.89 -6.42
N MET A 128 -12.63 12.74 -7.32
CA MET A 128 -13.50 13.82 -7.79
C MET A 128 -14.91 13.60 -7.26
N SER A 129 -15.38 14.55 -6.45
CA SER A 129 -16.71 14.47 -5.83
C SER A 129 -17.82 14.62 -6.87
N LYS A 130 -17.61 15.49 -7.85
CA LYS A 130 -18.51 15.65 -8.99
C LYS A 130 -18.43 14.42 -9.89
N GLY A 131 -19.52 13.67 -9.95
CA GLY A 131 -19.61 12.44 -10.74
C GLY A 131 -19.04 11.21 -10.05
N PHE A 132 -18.63 11.31 -8.78
CA PHE A 132 -18.15 10.19 -7.96
C PHE A 132 -17.11 9.35 -8.69
N TYR A 133 -16.05 10.02 -9.17
CA TYR A 133 -15.02 9.39 -9.98
C TYR A 133 -13.68 9.41 -9.25
N MET A 134 -12.89 8.36 -9.42
CA MET A 134 -11.52 8.28 -8.90
C MET A 134 -10.57 7.81 -9.99
N SER A 135 -9.26 8.03 -9.82
CA SER A 135 -8.28 7.48 -10.75
C SER A 135 -8.36 5.95 -10.76
N LYS A 136 -8.57 5.36 -11.94
CA LYS A 136 -8.44 3.91 -12.14
C LYS A 136 -6.95 3.56 -12.24
N ALA A 137 -6.46 2.74 -11.31
CA ALA A 137 -5.08 2.28 -11.34
C ALA A 137 -4.87 1.08 -10.42
N LEU A 138 -3.86 0.27 -10.71
CA LEU A 138 -3.38 -0.76 -9.79
C LEU A 138 -2.14 -0.24 -9.07
N LEU A 139 -2.21 0.00 -7.76
CA LEU A 139 -1.01 0.39 -7.01
C LEU A 139 -0.21 -0.85 -6.67
N TYR A 140 1.01 -0.93 -7.19
CA TYR A 140 2.01 -1.89 -6.77
C TYR A 140 2.89 -1.28 -5.67
N LEU A 141 2.96 -1.90 -4.50
CA LEU A 141 3.77 -1.47 -3.37
C LEU A 141 4.84 -2.52 -3.08
N SER A 142 6.12 -2.14 -3.12
CA SER A 142 7.22 -3.06 -2.83
C SER A 142 8.33 -2.46 -1.97
N THR A 143 8.98 -3.34 -1.21
CA THR A 143 10.21 -3.06 -0.44
C THR A 143 11.47 -2.91 -1.30
N GLY A 144 11.44 -3.35 -2.56
CA GLY A 144 12.56 -3.23 -3.48
C GLY A 144 12.16 -3.47 -4.93
N PRO A 145 13.03 -3.14 -5.91
CA PRO A 145 12.73 -3.39 -7.31
C PRO A 145 12.79 -4.90 -7.60
N ASP A 146 11.62 -5.54 -7.77
CA ASP A 146 11.42 -6.91 -8.28
C ASP A 146 12.51 -7.93 -7.91
N LYS A 147 12.73 -8.12 -6.60
CA LYS A 147 13.60 -9.17 -6.08
C LYS A 147 12.77 -10.33 -5.56
N PRO A 148 13.22 -11.59 -5.68
CA PRO A 148 12.48 -12.75 -5.17
C PRO A 148 12.19 -12.69 -3.65
N ASN A 149 12.94 -11.90 -2.89
CA ASN A 149 12.73 -11.66 -1.46
C ASN A 149 12.02 -10.33 -1.13
N SER A 150 11.51 -9.59 -2.12
CA SER A 150 10.78 -8.35 -1.83
C SER A 150 9.36 -8.65 -1.37
N LEU A 151 8.94 -7.97 -0.31
CA LEU A 151 7.54 -7.97 0.08
C LEU A 151 6.76 -7.08 -0.89
N ASN A 152 5.70 -7.65 -1.48
CA ASN A 152 4.89 -7.03 -2.52
C ASN A 152 3.40 -7.01 -2.11
N ARG A 153 2.71 -5.90 -2.38
CA ARG A 153 1.25 -5.75 -2.19
C ARG A 153 0.63 -4.97 -3.35
N TYR A 154 -0.63 -5.27 -3.63
CA TYR A 154 -1.39 -4.66 -4.70
C TYR A 154 -2.67 -4.04 -4.15
N ILE A 155 -2.98 -2.81 -4.57
CA ILE A 155 -4.23 -2.12 -4.23
C ILE A 155 -4.91 -1.69 -5.52
N PRO A 156 -5.99 -2.37 -5.95
CA PRO A 156 -6.74 -1.97 -7.14
C PRO A 156 -7.65 -0.77 -6.83
N LEU A 157 -7.56 0.25 -7.67
CA LEU A 157 -8.48 1.37 -7.74
C LEU A 157 -9.34 1.23 -8.99
N LYS A 158 -10.65 1.06 -8.78
CA LYS A 158 -11.61 0.69 -9.84
C LYS A 158 -12.07 1.86 -10.71
N GLY A 159 -11.72 3.08 -10.34
CA GLY A 159 -12.18 4.30 -11.01
C GLY A 159 -13.50 4.85 -10.48
N ILE A 160 -14.21 4.06 -9.67
CA ILE A 160 -15.42 4.46 -8.95
C ILE A 160 -15.31 4.14 -7.45
N PRO A 161 -16.04 4.83 -6.57
CA PRO A 161 -16.05 4.55 -5.14
C PRO A 161 -16.43 3.10 -4.89
N ALA A 162 -15.47 2.34 -4.39
CA ALA A 162 -15.65 0.93 -4.06
C ALA A 162 -14.85 0.60 -2.81
N LYS A 163 -15.04 -0.60 -2.29
CA LYS A 163 -14.21 -1.07 -1.18
C LYS A 163 -12.76 -1.18 -1.66
N ILE A 164 -11.84 -0.47 -0.99
CA ILE A 164 -10.40 -0.54 -1.25
C ILE A 164 -9.84 -1.71 -0.45
N GLU A 165 -9.30 -2.71 -1.14
CA GLU A 165 -8.76 -3.94 -0.55
C GLU A 165 -7.27 -4.10 -0.88
N ILE A 166 -6.56 -4.88 -0.06
CA ILE A 166 -5.12 -5.11 -0.19
C ILE A 166 -4.92 -6.57 -0.58
N PHE A 167 -4.19 -6.81 -1.66
CA PHE A 167 -3.91 -8.13 -2.17
C PHE A 167 -2.42 -8.46 -2.10
N THR A 168 -2.12 -9.75 -1.94
CA THR A 168 -0.75 -10.28 -1.99
C THR A 168 -0.35 -10.71 -3.40
N ASN A 169 -1.33 -11.12 -4.22
CA ASN A 169 -1.12 -11.57 -5.59
C ASN A 169 -1.71 -10.55 -6.59
N GLU A 170 -0.96 -10.29 -7.66
CA GLU A 170 -1.35 -9.40 -8.75
C GLU A 170 -2.57 -9.93 -9.50
N GLU A 171 -2.64 -11.24 -9.77
CA GLU A 171 -3.73 -11.85 -10.53
C GLU A 171 -5.07 -11.72 -9.81
N GLN A 172 -5.08 -11.85 -8.47
CA GLN A 172 -6.26 -11.63 -7.65
C GLN A 172 -6.71 -10.16 -7.70
N ALA A 173 -5.75 -9.23 -7.63
CA ALA A 173 -6.03 -7.79 -7.69
C ALA A 173 -6.58 -7.35 -9.06
N LYS A 174 -6.08 -7.95 -10.14
CA LYS A 174 -6.56 -7.72 -11.51
C LYS A 174 -7.93 -8.35 -11.73
N GLY A 175 -8.14 -9.59 -11.31
CA GLY A 175 -9.41 -10.31 -11.45
C GLY A 175 -10.59 -9.53 -10.86
N GLN A 176 -10.43 -9.01 -9.65
CA GLN A 176 -11.48 -8.24 -8.97
C GLN A 176 -11.68 -6.82 -9.54
N SER A 177 -10.69 -6.28 -10.27
CA SER A 177 -10.87 -5.05 -11.05
C SER A 177 -11.68 -5.30 -12.32
N VAL A 178 -11.63 -6.50 -12.89
CA VAL A 178 -12.35 -6.87 -14.12
C VAL A 178 -13.79 -7.29 -13.80
N GLU A 179 -13.98 -8.14 -12.78
CA GLU A 179 -15.28 -8.70 -12.42
C GLU A 179 -16.30 -7.61 -12.08
N ASP A 180 -15.92 -6.63 -11.26
CA ASP A 180 -16.80 -5.52 -10.91
C ASP A 180 -17.10 -4.59 -12.10
N ASN A 181 -16.15 -4.43 -13.05
CA ASN A 181 -16.37 -3.65 -14.26
C ASN A 181 -17.42 -4.30 -15.18
N THR A 182 -17.45 -5.64 -15.26
CA THR A 182 -18.53 -6.38 -15.93
C THR A 182 -19.87 -6.21 -15.22
N THR A 183 -19.89 -6.28 -13.88
CA THR A 183 -21.11 -6.12 -13.09
C THR A 183 -21.70 -4.72 -13.23
N LEU A 184 -20.87 -3.67 -13.21
CA LEU A 184 -21.29 -2.28 -13.40
C LEU A 184 -21.79 -2.00 -14.82
N LYS A 185 -21.14 -2.56 -15.85
CA LYS A 185 -21.63 -2.47 -17.23
C LYS A 185 -23.01 -3.12 -17.37
N ASN A 186 -23.16 -4.32 -16.81
CA ASN A 186 -24.44 -5.05 -16.85
C ASN A 186 -25.54 -4.30 -16.09
N PHE A 187 -25.21 -3.73 -14.92
CA PHE A 187 -26.15 -2.91 -14.15
C PHE A 187 -26.55 -1.67 -14.95
N SER A 188 -25.60 -0.91 -15.51
CA SER A 188 -25.91 0.29 -16.32
C SER A 188 -26.77 -0.03 -17.54
N GLN A 189 -26.56 -1.17 -18.20
CA GLN A 189 -27.35 -1.61 -19.34
C GLN A 189 -28.76 -2.05 -18.93
N GLN A 190 -28.92 -2.67 -17.76
CA GLN A 190 -30.23 -3.01 -17.21
C GLN A 190 -31.00 -1.74 -16.80
N THR A 191 -30.36 -0.79 -16.12
CA THR A 191 -31.02 0.47 -15.73
C THR A 191 -31.41 1.30 -16.95
N LEU A 192 -30.56 1.36 -17.98
CA LEU A 192 -30.90 2.03 -19.24
C LEU A 192 -32.06 1.34 -19.98
N LYS A 193 -32.10 0.01 -19.98
CA LYS A 193 -33.24 -0.74 -20.55
C LYS A 193 -34.54 -0.46 -19.80
N GLU A 194 -34.54 -0.49 -18.48
CA GLU A 194 -35.73 -0.19 -17.66
C GLU A 194 -36.21 1.25 -17.84
N ILE A 195 -35.29 2.20 -18.01
CA ILE A 195 -35.63 3.61 -18.27
C ILE A 195 -36.23 3.78 -19.67
N VAL A 196 -35.66 3.15 -20.69
CA VAL A 196 -36.21 3.16 -22.06
C VAL A 196 -37.59 2.50 -22.13
N GLU A 197 -37.77 1.39 -21.41
CA GLU A 197 -39.03 0.66 -21.35
C GLU A 197 -40.13 1.43 -20.59
N LYS A 198 -39.76 2.19 -19.54
CA LYS A 198 -40.69 3.08 -18.83
C LYS A 198 -41.02 4.38 -19.56
N ILE A 199 -40.14 4.88 -20.42
CA ILE A 199 -40.35 6.14 -21.17
C ILE A 199 -41.11 5.89 -22.48
N GLY A 200 -41.26 4.63 -22.92
CA GLY A 200 -42.12 4.30 -24.06
C GLY A 200 -41.62 4.88 -25.39
N LEU A 201 -40.32 5.15 -25.51
CA LEU A 201 -39.70 5.50 -26.79
C LEU A 201 -39.42 4.20 -27.56
N LYS A 202 -40.36 3.83 -28.43
CA LYS A 202 -40.15 2.88 -29.53
C LYS A 202 -39.24 3.49 -30.58
#